data_AF-A7T7H3-F1
#
_entry.id   AF-A7T7H3-F1
#
_cell.length_a   1.000
_cell.length_b   1.000
_cell.length_c   1.000
_cell.angle_alpha   90.00
_cell.angle_beta   90.00
_cell.angle_gamma   90.00
#
_symmetry.space_group_name_H-M   'P 1'
#
loop_
_entity.id
_entity.type
_entity.pdbx_description
1 polymer ?
#
loop_
_entity_poly.entity_id
_entity_poly.type
_entity_poly.pdbx_seq_one_letter_code
_entity_poly.pdbx_strand_id
1 'polypeptide(L)' 'KQARVTQIYKYGPKTDMDDYRPISVISVVAKLFERVGFNQLYSFFDSNELLVGQQSVFR' A
#
# COMPACT_ATOMS: atom_id res chain seq x y z
N LYS A 1 -7.98 15.44 6.29
CA LYS A 1 -9.03 14.65 5.58
C LYS A 1 -8.79 13.18 5.88
N GLN A 2 -9.76 12.47 6.46
CA GLN A 2 -9.61 11.06 6.88
C GLN A 2 -9.76 10.11 5.67
N ALA A 3 -9.08 8.95 5.71
CA ALA A 3 -9.20 7.92 4.68
C ALA A 3 -10.57 7.23 4.77
N ARG A 4 -11.18 6.92 3.61
CA ARG A 4 -12.46 6.20 3.55
C ARG A 4 -12.17 4.70 3.45
N VAL A 5 -12.60 3.94 4.45
CA VAL A 5 -12.47 2.48 4.44
C VAL A 5 -13.59 1.88 3.58
N THR A 6 -13.25 0.97 2.67
CA THR A 6 -14.21 0.25 1.80
C THR A 6 -13.83 -1.22 1.73
N GLN A 7 -14.82 -2.11 1.78
CA GLN A 7 -14.63 -3.55 1.63
C GLN A 7 -14.51 -3.93 0.14
N ILE A 8 -13.47 -4.66 -0.23
CA ILE A 8 -13.30 -5.26 -1.56
C ILE A 8 -13.38 -6.77 -1.43
N TYR A 9 -14.25 -7.38 -2.23
CA TYR A 9 -14.38 -8.83 -2.32
C TYR A 9 -13.08 -9.48 -2.80
N LYS A 10 -12.66 -10.55 -2.12
CA LYS A 10 -11.39 -11.25 -2.37
C LYS A 10 -11.60 -12.58 -3.10
N TYR A 11 -12.41 -13.49 -2.55
CA TYR A 11 -12.80 -14.79 -3.15
C TYR A 11 -13.98 -15.39 -2.36
N GLY A 12 -14.48 -16.58 -2.73
CA GLY A 12 -15.48 -17.33 -1.94
C GLY A 12 -16.93 -16.80 -2.01
N PRO A 13 -17.85 -17.28 -1.15
CA PRO A 13 -19.25 -16.84 -1.17
C PRO A 13 -19.38 -15.35 -0.79
N LYS A 14 -20.09 -14.56 -1.60
CA LYS A 14 -20.28 -13.11 -1.34
C LYS A 14 -21.05 -12.78 -0.05
N THR A 15 -21.65 -13.79 0.56
CA THR A 15 -22.40 -13.71 1.81
C THR A 15 -21.52 -13.81 3.05
N ASP A 16 -20.28 -14.30 2.90
CA ASP A 16 -19.31 -14.38 3.98
C ASP A 16 -18.51 -13.07 4.07
N MET A 17 -18.44 -12.49 5.27
CA MET A 17 -17.72 -11.23 5.50
C MET A 17 -16.20 -11.44 5.55
N ASP A 18 -15.74 -12.63 5.91
CA ASP A 18 -14.30 -12.96 6.02
C ASP A 18 -13.60 -12.93 4.64
N ASP A 19 -14.40 -13.06 3.58
CA ASP A 19 -14.00 -13.04 2.18
C ASP A 19 -13.87 -11.63 1.58
N TYR A 20 -14.00 -10.59 2.39
CA TYR A 20 -13.76 -9.20 2.00
C TYR A 20 -12.52 -8.64 2.69
N ARG A 21 -11.71 -7.91 1.91
CA ARG A 21 -10.57 -7.14 2.45
C ARG A 21 -10.98 -5.69 2.65
N PRO A 22 -10.86 -5.12 3.87
CA PRO A 22 -11.00 -3.69 4.05
C PRO A 22 -9.78 -2.97 3.46
N ILE A 23 -10.02 -1.98 2.60
CA ILE A 23 -8.98 -1.09 2.07
C ILE A 23 -9.27 0.36 2.44
N SER A 24 -8.20 1.13 2.65
CA SER A 24 -8.29 2.56 2.93
C SER A 24 -8.05 3.35 1.65
N VAL A 25 -9.09 4.05 1.17
CA VAL A 25 -8.96 4.97 0.04
C VAL A 25 -8.57 6.34 0.58
N ILE A 26 -7.34 6.75 0.28
CA ILE A 26 -6.82 8.07 0.62
C ILE A 26 -7.13 9.09 -0.48
N SER A 27 -7.16 10.37 -0.12
CA SER A 27 -7.35 11.44 -1.11
C SER A 27 -6.20 11.51 -2.12
N VAL A 28 -6.47 11.98 -3.34
CA VAL A 28 -5.46 12.13 -4.41
C VAL A 28 -4.25 12.94 -3.95
N VAL A 29 -4.48 14.03 -3.21
CA VAL A 29 -3.40 14.86 -2.64
C VAL A 29 -2.51 14.05 -1.70
N ALA A 30 -3.10 13.27 -0.80
CA ALA A 30 -2.34 12.41 0.12
C ALA A 30 -1.54 11.33 -0.65
N LYS A 31 -2.11 10.75 -1.71
CA LYS A 31 -1.40 9.75 -2.55
C LYS A 31 -0.20 10.35 -3.29
N LEU A 32 -0.29 11.61 -3.70
CA LEU A 32 0.83 12.33 -4.31
C LEU A 32 1.99 12.49 -3.31
N PHE A 33 1.69 12.94 -2.09
CA PHE A 33 2.71 13.07 -1.04
C PHE A 33 3.33 11.73 -0.66
N GLU A 34 2.51 10.67 -0.53
CA GLU A 34 2.99 9.31 -0.29
C GLU A 34 4.00 8.88 -1.37
N ARG A 35 3.69 9.11 -2.65
CA ARG A 35 4.58 8.77 -3.77
C ARG A 35 5.89 9.56 -3.73
N VAL A 36 5.82 10.86 -3.46
CA VAL A 36 7.02 11.71 -3.37
C VAL A 36 7.91 11.26 -2.21
N GLY A 37 7.33 10.98 -1.05
CA GLY A 37 8.07 10.47 0.11
C GLY A 37 8.67 9.09 -0.13
N PHE A 38 7.90 8.18 -0.74
CA PHE A 38 8.38 6.86 -1.14
C PHE A 38 9.59 6.95 -2.06
N ASN A 39 9.53 7.77 -3.11
CA ASN A 39 10.64 7.90 -4.07
C ASN A 39 11.94 8.38 -3.40
N GLN A 40 11.85 9.35 -2.50
CA GLN A 40 13.02 9.88 -1.79
C GLN A 40 13.64 8.82 -0.88
N LEU A 41 12.80 8.15 -0.08
CA LEU A 41 13.26 7.10 0.84
C LEU A 41 13.80 5.91 0.08
N TYR A 42 13.11 5.44 -0.95
CA TYR A 42 13.53 4.32 -1.76
C TYR A 42 14.88 4.60 -2.42
N SER A 43 15.04 5.77 -3.05
CA SER A 43 16.32 6.17 -3.64
C SER A 43 17.46 6.21 -2.61
N PHE A 44 17.18 6.69 -1.39
CA PHE A 44 18.17 6.71 -0.31
C PHE A 44 18.55 5.31 0.14
N PHE A 45 17.58 4.43 0.38
CA PHE A 45 17.86 3.08 0.84
C PHE A 45 18.58 2.25 -0.23
N ASP A 46 18.23 2.45 -1.50
CA ASP A 46 18.86 1.79 -2.65
C ASP A 46 20.30 2.26 -2.85
N SER A 47 20.56 3.57 -2.86
CA SER A 47 21.91 4.12 -3.05
C SER A 47 22.89 3.77 -1.92
N ASN A 48 22.38 3.40 -0.75
CA ASN A 48 23.17 3.00 0.41
C ASN A 48 23.18 1.48 0.64
N GLU A 49 22.65 0.68 -0.30
CA GLU A 49 22.58 -0.79 -0.20
C GLU A 49 21.96 -1.30 1.10
N LEU A 50 21.07 -0.50 1.72
CA LEU A 50 20.41 -0.83 2.99
C LEU A 50 19.28 -1.86 2.82
N LEU A 51 19.04 -2.24 1.57
CA LEU A 51 17.98 -3.10 1.11
C LEU A 51 18.53 -4.52 0.87
N VAL A 52 18.25 -5.46 1.78
CA VAL A 52 18.50 -6.93 1.64
C VAL A 52 17.95 -7.57 0.36
N GLY A 53 18.80 -8.12 -0.51
CA GLY A 53 18.41 -8.63 -1.84
C GLY A 53 17.33 -9.71 -1.89
N GLN A 54 17.09 -10.44 -0.80
CA GLN A 54 16.05 -11.49 -0.71
C GLN A 54 14.63 -10.96 -0.48
N GLN A 55 14.43 -9.65 -0.39
CA GLN A 55 13.11 -9.05 -0.16
C GLN A 55 12.40 -8.77 -1.50
N SER A 56 11.48 -9.64 -1.93
CA SER A 56 10.86 -9.58 -3.27
C SER A 56 9.42 -9.10 -3.33
N VAL A 57 8.76 -8.87 -2.19
CA VAL A 57 7.29 -8.69 -2.15
C VAL A 57 6.86 -7.24 -2.37
N PHE A 58 7.71 -6.26 -2.05
CA PHE A 58 7.41 -4.83 -2.14
C PHE A 58 8.62 -4.00 -2.62
N ARG A 59 9.55 -4.65 -3.32
CA ARG A 59 10.64 -4.01 -4.05
C ARG A 59 10.30 -3.85 -5.51
#